data_AF-A0A7S4PUU7-F1
#
_entry.id   AF-A0A7S4PUU7-F1
#
_cell.length_a   1.000
_cell.length_b   1.000
_cell.length_c   1.000
_cell.angle_alpha   90.00
_cell.angle_beta   90.00
_cell.angle_gamma   90.00
#
_symmetry.space_group_name_H-M   'P 1'
#
loop_
_entity.id
_entity.type
_entity.pdbx_description
1 polymer ?
#
loop_
_entity_poly.entity_id
_entity_poly.type
_entity_poly.pdbx_seq_one_letter_code
_entity_poly.pdbx_strand_id
1 'polypeptide(L)'
;GGRAGSGNRLARTALGGVDLPVREVLDDVLVGLRKQPHAVVLVAPPGAGKTTAVPLALLEDDGMPDGAIVVTEPRRVAARAAAYRMAALRGERVGERAVGYRTRFDRSVAPSASRIDVVTDGVLARQLQTDPALPGAAECQ
;
A
#
# COMPACT_ATOMS: atom_id res chain seq x y z
N GLY A 1 -14.31 -24.20 -11.92
CA GLY A 1 -14.34 -23.08 -12.89
C GLY A 1 -14.81 -21.82 -12.19
N GLY A 2 -14.09 -20.71 -12.38
CA GLY A 2 -14.62 -19.35 -12.23
C GLY A 2 -14.65 -18.69 -10.83
N ARG A 3 -13.49 -18.25 -10.32
CA ARG A 3 -13.41 -17.18 -9.30
C ARG A 3 -12.24 -16.20 -9.52
N ALA A 4 -11.71 -16.10 -10.73
CA ALA A 4 -10.58 -15.20 -11.07
C ALA A 4 -11.01 -13.76 -11.47
N GLY A 5 -12.28 -13.38 -11.29
CA GLY A 5 -12.85 -12.18 -11.95
C GLY A 5 -13.16 -10.97 -11.07
N SER A 6 -13.00 -11.05 -9.73
CA SER A 6 -13.41 -9.93 -8.84
C SER A 6 -12.30 -8.90 -8.62
N GLY A 7 -11.05 -9.35 -8.40
CA GLY A 7 -9.91 -8.46 -8.13
C GLY A 7 -9.62 -7.48 -9.27
N ASN A 8 -9.78 -7.94 -10.51
CA ASN A 8 -9.53 -7.13 -11.71
C ASN A 8 -10.45 -5.91 -11.82
N ARG A 9 -11.70 -5.95 -11.33
CA ARG A 9 -12.61 -4.78 -11.41
C ARG A 9 -12.26 -3.66 -10.43
N LEU A 10 -11.84 -4.01 -9.21
CA LEU A 10 -11.56 -3.03 -8.16
C LEU A 10 -10.26 -2.28 -8.44
N ALA A 11 -9.17 -3.01 -8.74
CA ALA A 11 -7.89 -2.44 -9.15
C ALA A 11 -7.99 -1.57 -10.43
N ARG A 12 -8.89 -1.93 -11.36
CA ARG A 12 -9.19 -1.13 -12.56
C ARG A 12 -9.87 0.20 -12.26
N THR A 13 -10.74 0.24 -11.25
CA THR A 13 -11.54 1.44 -10.95
C THR A 13 -10.72 2.48 -10.21
N ALA A 14 -9.80 2.04 -9.36
CA ALA A 14 -9.05 2.91 -8.47
C ALA A 14 -7.78 3.52 -9.01
N LEU A 15 -7.14 2.88 -9.98
CA LEU A 15 -5.98 3.43 -10.66
C LEU A 15 -6.36 4.39 -11.78
N GLY A 16 -7.62 4.85 -11.86
CA GLY A 16 -8.05 5.97 -12.71
C GLY A 16 -7.62 5.88 -14.18
N GLY A 17 -7.68 4.70 -14.80
CA GLY A 17 -7.27 4.53 -16.20
C GLY A 17 -5.76 4.61 -16.48
N VAL A 18 -4.90 4.77 -15.46
CA VAL A 18 -3.44 4.89 -15.63
C VAL A 18 -2.78 3.55 -15.92
N ASP A 19 -2.47 3.26 -17.19
CA ASP A 19 -1.87 2.00 -17.63
C ASP A 19 -0.46 1.79 -17.07
N LEU A 20 -0.39 1.14 -15.90
CA LEU A 20 0.86 0.80 -15.23
C LEU A 20 1.18 -0.67 -15.54
N PRO A 21 2.37 -0.99 -16.08
CA PRO A 21 2.77 -2.37 -16.42
C PRO A 21 2.68 -3.36 -15.25
N VAL A 22 2.77 -2.86 -14.01
CA VAL A 22 2.60 -3.68 -12.80
C VAL A 22 1.20 -4.28 -12.66
N ARG A 23 0.20 -3.79 -13.41
CA ARG A 23 -1.18 -4.31 -13.39
C ARG A 23 -1.28 -5.78 -13.75
N GLU A 24 -0.50 -6.22 -14.73
CA GLU A 24 -0.57 -7.61 -15.20
C GLU A 24 -0.05 -8.62 -14.16
N VAL A 25 0.79 -8.16 -13.23
CA VAL A 25 1.37 -8.99 -12.16
C VAL A 25 0.73 -8.76 -10.79
N LEU A 26 -0.19 -7.79 -10.66
CA LEU A 26 -0.87 -7.52 -9.38
C LEU A 26 -1.72 -8.69 -8.92
N ASP A 27 -2.45 -9.35 -9.83
CA ASP A 27 -3.29 -10.49 -9.49
C ASP A 27 -2.44 -11.66 -8.94
N ASP A 28 -1.29 -11.95 -9.56
CA ASP A 28 -0.38 -12.99 -9.10
C ASP A 28 0.22 -12.66 -7.73
N VAL A 29 0.51 -11.38 -7.45
CA VAL A 29 0.97 -10.92 -6.14
C VAL A 29 -0.11 -11.10 -5.08
N LEU A 30 -1.35 -10.70 -5.36
CA LEU A 30 -2.47 -10.84 -4.42
C LEU A 30 -2.79 -12.32 -4.15
N VAL A 31 -2.81 -13.16 -5.18
CA VAL A 31 -2.96 -14.61 -5.04
C VAL A 31 -1.80 -15.23 -4.27
N GLY A 32 -0.57 -14.76 -4.53
CA GLY A 32 0.63 -15.17 -3.80
C GLY A 32 0.52 -14.85 -2.32
N LEU A 33 0.16 -13.61 -1.97
CA LEU A 33 0.01 -13.17 -0.58
C LEU A 33 -1.09 -13.94 0.15
N ARG A 34 -2.22 -14.21 -0.49
CA ARG A 34 -3.29 -15.04 0.13
C ARG A 34 -2.86 -16.49 0.37
N LYS A 35 -1.96 -17.03 -0.45
CA LYS A 35 -1.45 -18.41 -0.31
C LYS A 35 -0.25 -18.50 0.63
N GLN A 36 0.54 -17.45 0.70
CA GLN A 36 1.77 -17.33 1.48
C GLN A 36 1.77 -15.95 2.17
N PRO A 37 1.07 -15.83 3.31
CA PRO A 37 0.81 -14.53 3.95
C PRO A 37 2.05 -13.86 4.54
N HIS A 38 3.19 -14.55 4.54
CA HIS A 38 4.40 -14.10 5.24
C HIS A 38 5.29 -13.18 4.38
N ALA A 39 5.42 -13.44 3.07
CA ALA A 39 6.28 -12.66 2.19
C ALA A 39 6.00 -12.92 0.71
N VAL A 40 5.98 -11.86 -0.10
CA VAL A 40 6.04 -11.93 -1.56
C VAL A 40 7.11 -10.98 -2.08
N VAL A 41 7.96 -11.46 -2.98
CA VAL A 41 8.99 -10.66 -3.64
C VAL A 41 8.52 -10.28 -5.03
N LEU A 42 8.26 -8.99 -5.25
CA LEU A 42 7.89 -8.45 -6.56
C LEU A 42 9.09 -7.79 -7.23
N VAL A 43 9.53 -8.36 -8.35
CA VAL A 43 10.57 -7.77 -9.20
C VAL A 43 9.89 -7.09 -10.39
N ALA A 44 10.13 -5.79 -10.58
CA ALA A 44 9.79 -5.12 -11.84
C ALA A 44 10.71 -3.89 -12.07
N PRO A 45 10.75 -3.32 -13.28
CA PRO A 45 11.63 -2.20 -13.59
C PRO A 45 11.40 -0.96 -12.70
N PRO A 46 12.43 -0.12 -12.46
CA PRO A 46 12.24 1.21 -11.86
C PRO A 46 11.19 2.01 -12.63
N GLY A 47 10.41 2.83 -11.93
CA GLY A 47 9.35 3.63 -12.56
C GLY A 47 8.07 2.87 -12.92
N ALA A 48 8.03 1.53 -12.83
CA ALA A 48 6.84 0.73 -13.13
C ALA A 48 5.68 0.90 -12.12
N GLY A 49 5.81 1.81 -11.13
CA GLY A 49 4.74 2.18 -10.22
C GLY A 49 4.51 1.24 -9.04
N LYS A 50 5.46 0.36 -8.69
CA LYS A 50 5.33 -0.60 -7.58
C LYS A 50 4.95 0.03 -6.24
N THR A 51 5.67 1.06 -5.82
CA THR A 51 5.41 1.84 -4.58
C THR A 51 4.01 2.47 -4.55
N THR A 52 3.36 2.62 -5.70
CA THR A 52 2.07 3.31 -5.82
C THR A 52 0.92 2.33 -6.05
N ALA A 53 1.05 1.44 -7.04
CA ALA A 53 -0.02 0.55 -7.46
C ALA A 53 -0.23 -0.64 -6.53
N VAL A 54 0.84 -1.21 -5.96
CA VAL A 54 0.73 -2.39 -5.09
C VAL A 54 0.00 -2.05 -3.79
N PRO A 55 0.38 -1.00 -3.04
CA PRO A 55 -0.34 -0.65 -1.81
C PRO A 55 -1.80 -0.29 -2.07
N LEU A 56 -2.10 0.41 -3.18
CA LEU A 56 -3.47 0.75 -3.55
C LEU A 56 -4.31 -0.49 -3.89
N ALA A 57 -3.76 -1.45 -4.62
CA ALA A 57 -4.45 -2.69 -4.93
C ALA A 57 -4.72 -3.53 -3.67
N LEU A 58 -3.75 -3.56 -2.73
CA LEU A 58 -3.91 -4.24 -1.44
C LEU A 58 -5.01 -3.61 -0.59
N LEU A 59 -5.10 -2.27 -0.57
CA LEU A 59 -6.10 -1.53 0.18
C LEU A 59 -7.54 -1.81 -0.28
N GLU A 60 -7.70 -2.22 -1.54
CA GLU A 60 -9.02 -2.43 -2.17
C GLU A 60 -9.39 -3.90 -2.34
N ASP A 61 -8.49 -4.78 -1.96
CA ASP A 61 -8.74 -6.20 -2.01
C ASP A 61 -9.54 -6.61 -0.77
N ASP A 62 -10.85 -6.86 -0.95
CA ASP A 62 -11.75 -7.35 0.12
C ASP A 62 -11.32 -8.70 0.75
N GLY A 63 -10.39 -9.40 0.10
CA GLY A 63 -9.78 -10.63 0.59
C GLY A 63 -8.50 -10.42 1.40
N MET A 64 -8.06 -9.17 1.58
CA MET A 64 -6.98 -8.81 2.49
C MET A 64 -7.54 -8.40 3.86
N PRO A 65 -6.80 -8.67 4.95
CA PRO A 65 -7.21 -8.29 6.28
C PRO A 65 -7.26 -6.76 6.45
N ASP A 66 -8.21 -6.31 7.26
CA ASP A 66 -8.30 -4.91 7.64
C ASP A 66 -7.05 -4.48 8.43
N GLY A 67 -6.50 -3.31 8.10
CA GLY A 67 -5.42 -2.69 8.84
C GLY A 67 -4.57 -1.75 8.02
N ALA A 68 -3.47 -1.28 8.61
CA ALA A 68 -2.54 -0.38 7.97
C ALA A 68 -1.55 -1.15 7.10
N ILE A 69 -1.48 -0.77 5.83
CA ILE A 69 -0.45 -1.17 4.88
C ILE A 69 0.72 -0.20 5.06
N VAL A 70 1.82 -0.67 5.64
CA VAL A 70 3.01 0.15 5.85
C VAL A 70 3.93 0.06 4.64
N VAL A 71 4.27 1.22 4.06
CA VAL A 71 5.16 1.32 2.89
C VAL A 71 6.42 2.08 3.30
N THR A 72 7.60 1.50 3.11
CA THR A 72 8.86 2.15 3.48
C THR A 72 9.51 2.87 2.30
N GLU A 73 10.04 4.05 2.57
CA GLU A 73 10.81 4.84 1.61
C GLU A 73 12.11 5.39 2.26
N PRO A 74 13.25 5.38 1.56
CA PRO A 74 14.56 5.63 2.19
C PRO A 74 14.76 7.09 2.61
N ARG A 75 13.91 8.02 2.14
CA ARG A 75 14.03 9.46 2.42
C ARG A 75 12.69 10.17 2.46
N ARG A 76 12.62 11.24 3.27
CA ARG A 76 11.41 12.05 3.51
C ARG A 76 10.71 12.49 2.23
N VAL A 77 11.47 12.98 1.25
CA VAL A 77 10.90 13.50 -0.01
C VAL A 77 10.21 12.37 -0.80
N ALA A 78 10.79 11.18 -0.82
CA ALA A 78 10.20 10.02 -1.50
C ALA A 78 8.95 9.53 -0.78
N ALA A 79 8.99 9.43 0.56
CA ALA A 79 7.83 9.06 1.37
C ALA A 79 6.64 10.00 1.13
N ARG A 80 6.88 11.32 1.13
CA ARG A 80 5.86 12.32 0.82
C ARG A 80 5.36 12.15 -0.61
N ALA A 81 6.25 12.15 -1.60
CA ALA A 81 5.87 12.05 -3.01
C ALA A 81 5.02 10.80 -3.31
N ALA A 82 5.36 9.66 -2.70
CA ALA A 82 4.58 8.42 -2.82
C ALA A 82 3.17 8.58 -2.24
N ALA A 83 3.04 9.11 -1.03
CA ALA A 83 1.74 9.33 -0.39
C ALA A 83 0.87 10.32 -1.19
N TYR A 84 1.44 11.45 -1.64
CA TYR A 84 0.73 12.42 -2.48
C TYR A 84 0.27 11.81 -3.80
N ARG A 85 1.13 11.01 -4.45
CA ARG A 85 0.77 10.32 -5.69
C ARG A 85 -0.36 9.32 -5.48
N MET A 86 -0.31 8.52 -4.42
CA MET A 86 -1.36 7.54 -4.10
C MET A 86 -2.70 8.23 -3.77
N ALA A 87 -2.68 9.28 -2.96
CA ALA A 87 -3.88 10.05 -2.65
C ALA A 87 -4.48 10.70 -3.92
N ALA A 88 -3.64 11.28 -4.78
CA ALA A 88 -4.08 11.86 -6.05
C ALA A 88 -4.73 10.85 -6.99
N LEU A 89 -4.19 9.62 -7.09
CA LEU A 89 -4.79 8.55 -7.90
C LEU A 89 -6.18 8.14 -7.39
N ARG A 90 -6.41 8.26 -6.07
CA ARG A 90 -7.71 8.01 -5.44
C ARG A 90 -8.65 9.22 -5.46
N GLY A 91 -8.19 10.38 -5.93
CA GLY A 91 -8.96 11.62 -5.90
C GLY A 91 -9.18 12.18 -4.48
N GLU A 92 -8.30 11.89 -3.51
CA GLU A 92 -8.37 12.40 -2.14
C GLU A 92 -7.13 13.23 -1.77
N ARG A 93 -7.22 14.04 -0.71
CA ARG A 93 -6.02 14.68 -0.13
C ARG A 93 -5.32 13.71 0.83
N VAL A 94 -4.00 13.83 0.91
CA VAL A 94 -3.20 13.05 1.86
C VAL A 94 -3.63 13.34 3.30
N GLY A 95 -3.92 12.29 4.06
CA GLY A 95 -4.41 12.34 5.43
C GLY A 95 -5.92 12.54 5.54
N GLU A 96 -6.64 12.69 4.41
CA GLU A 96 -8.09 12.90 4.42
C GLU A 96 -8.86 11.60 4.69
N ARG A 97 -8.45 10.50 4.05
CA ARG A 97 -9.18 9.22 4.14
C ARG A 97 -8.27 8.04 4.36
N ALA A 98 -7.67 7.49 3.30
CA ALA A 98 -7.00 6.20 3.34
C ALA A 98 -5.50 6.28 3.13
N VAL A 99 -4.95 7.38 2.60
CA VAL A 99 -3.50 7.50 2.37
C VAL A 99 -2.89 8.55 3.28
N GLY A 100 -1.87 8.16 4.06
CA GLY A 100 -1.08 9.04 4.90
C GLY A 100 0.42 8.81 4.80
N TYR A 101 1.20 9.64 5.50
CA TYR A 101 2.63 9.44 5.68
C TYR A 101 3.12 9.89 7.05
N ARG A 102 4.26 9.32 7.47
CA ARG A 102 4.98 9.72 8.69
C ARG A 102 6.48 9.75 8.44
N THR A 103 7.09 10.91 8.66
CA THR A 103 8.54 11.04 8.68
C THR A 103 8.99 11.55 10.05
N ARG A 104 10.30 11.62 10.28
CA ARG A 104 10.85 12.18 11.52
C ARG A 104 10.36 13.62 11.79
N PHE A 105 10.11 14.39 10.73
CA PHE A 105 9.90 15.84 10.83
C PHE A 105 8.45 16.26 10.65
N ASP A 106 7.66 15.47 9.94
CA ASP A 106 6.28 15.81 9.59
C ASP A 106 5.44 14.56 9.37
N ARG A 107 4.12 14.70 9.53
CA ARG A 107 3.16 13.63 9.31
C ARG A 107 1.84 14.19 8.79
N SER A 108 1.16 13.41 7.96
CA SER A 108 -0.26 13.58 7.63
C SER A 108 -0.90 12.20 7.67
N VAL A 109 -1.70 11.93 8.71
CA VAL A 109 -2.16 10.58 9.04
C VAL A 109 -3.60 10.40 8.58
N ALA A 110 -3.86 9.32 7.85
CA ALA A 110 -5.19 8.92 7.45
C ALA A 110 -6.00 8.43 8.68
N PRO A 111 -7.26 8.87 8.85
CA PRO A 111 -8.09 8.46 10.00
C PRO A 111 -8.64 7.03 9.87
N SER A 112 -8.61 6.44 8.67
CA SER A 112 -9.16 5.10 8.43
C SER A 112 -8.41 3.99 9.17
N ALA A 113 -9.15 2.98 9.63
CA ALA A 113 -8.56 1.75 10.18
C ALA A 113 -7.81 0.97 9.08
N SER A 114 -8.44 0.79 7.91
CA SER A 114 -7.82 0.26 6.70
C SER A 114 -7.20 1.42 5.90
N ARG A 115 -5.88 1.53 5.89
CA ARG A 115 -5.16 2.69 5.34
C ARG A 115 -3.76 2.33 4.85
N ILE A 116 -3.15 3.22 4.07
CA ILE A 116 -1.75 3.17 3.68
C ILE A 116 -0.97 4.19 4.50
N ASP A 117 0.07 3.74 5.19
CA ASP A 117 1.01 4.55 5.95
C ASP A 117 2.39 4.52 5.29
N VAL A 118 2.74 5.57 4.55
CA VAL A 118 4.10 5.69 3.98
C VAL A 118 5.06 6.24 5.04
N VAL A 119 6.08 5.47 5.40
CA VAL A 119 7.03 5.82 6.45
C VAL A 119 8.46 5.83 5.95
N THR A 120 9.32 6.59 6.60
CA THR A 120 10.78 6.43 6.39
C THR A 120 11.30 5.23 7.18
N ASP A 121 12.35 4.57 6.69
CA ASP A 121 12.97 3.40 7.35
C ASP A 121 13.24 3.63 8.84
N GLY A 122 13.83 4.79 9.19
CA GLY A 122 14.12 5.12 10.59
C GLY A 122 12.88 5.35 11.47
N VAL A 123 11.74 5.74 10.88
CA VAL A 123 10.46 5.83 11.61
C VAL A 123 9.92 4.44 11.87
N LEU A 124 9.95 3.54 10.88
CA LEU A 124 9.52 2.16 11.06
C LEU A 124 10.38 1.42 12.09
N ALA A 125 11.71 1.54 11.98
CA ALA A 125 12.63 0.91 12.92
C ALA A 125 12.34 1.36 14.37
N ARG A 126 12.06 2.66 14.58
CA ARG A 126 11.69 3.17 15.90
C ARG A 126 10.34 2.64 16.39
N GLN A 127 9.35 2.52 15.50
CA GLN A 127 8.05 1.94 15.83
C GLN A 127 8.21 0.49 16.29
N LEU A 128 8.95 -0.33 15.54
CA LEU A 128 9.23 -1.73 15.88
C LEU A 128 10.00 -1.87 17.20
N GLN A 129 10.95 -0.97 17.48
CA GLN A 129 11.66 -0.96 18.77
C GLN A 129 10.74 -0.60 19.95
N THR A 130 9.71 0.21 19.69
CA THR A 130 8.75 0.62 20.73
C THR A 130 7.68 -0.44 20.94
N ASP A 131 7.17 -1.00 19.85
CA ASP A 131 6.17 -2.07 19.84
C ASP A 131 6.37 -2.95 18.60
N PRO A 132 6.93 -4.17 18.76
CA PRO A 132 7.15 -5.10 17.66
C PRO A 132 5.87 -5.55 16.96
N ALA A 133 4.71 -5.46 17.63
CA ALA A 133 3.43 -5.90 17.06
C ALA A 133 2.85 -4.91 16.04
N LEU A 134 3.41 -3.69 15.93
CA LEU A 134 2.91 -2.63 15.04
C LEU A 134 1.37 -2.49 15.08
N PRO A 135 0.79 -2.06 16.23
CA PRO A 135 -0.65 -2.09 16.45
C PRO A 135 -1.42 -1.37 15.33
N GLY A 136 -2.35 -2.11 14.73
CA GLY A 136 -3.19 -1.66 13.63
C GLY A 136 -2.57 -1.81 12.24
N ALA A 137 -1.45 -2.50 12.07
CA ALA A 137 -1.01 -3.01 10.77
C ALA A 137 -1.91 -4.18 10.31
N ALA A 138 -2.05 -4.37 9.00
CA ALA A 138 -2.84 -5.46 8.46
C ALA A 138 -2.16 -6.81 8.74
N GLU A 139 -2.84 -7.70 9.46
CA GLU A 139 -2.34 -9.04 9.81
C GLU A 139 -2.98 -10.11 8.92
N CYS A 140 -2.19 -10.70 8.01
CA CYS A 140 -2.65 -11.83 7.20
C CYS A 140 -2.58 -13.11 8.05
N GLN A 141 -3.73 -13.54 8.60
CA GLN A 141 -3.90 -14.83 9.28
C GLN A 141 -4.13 -15.97 8.28
#